data_AF-A0AAU3QZL7-F1
#
_entry.id   AF-A0AAU3QZL7-F1
#
_cell.length_a   1.000
_cell.length_b   1.000
_cell.length_c   1.000
_cell.angle_alpha   90.00
_cell.angle_beta   90.00
_cell.angle_gamma   90.00
#
_symmetry.space_group_name_H-M   'P 1'
#
loop_
_entity.id
_entity.type
_entity.pdbx_description
1 polymer ?
#
loop_
_entity_poly.entity_id
_entity_poly.type
_entity_poly.pdbx_seq_one_letter_code
_entity_poly.pdbx_strand_id
1 'polypeptide(L)'
;MDPRGGDREQQARYFAPRAVLDGAALTDAQEQLAWAVLEVVLLAGLPPYDIEAAADGQETGVALVPESRRRLRVQWQQAPQARCLPSELCDVQQAAMNQALRAILSAHRFQIADAPLGEAPLVLGLTRSGR
;
A
#
# COMPACT_ATOMS: atom_id res chain seq x y z
N MET A 1 20.03 9.91 4.27
CA MET A 1 18.92 9.82 3.30
C MET A 1 18.13 11.11 3.43
N ASP A 2 18.00 11.91 2.37
CA ASP A 2 17.34 13.23 2.42
C ASP A 2 15.81 13.05 2.46
N PRO A 3 15.11 13.50 3.51
CA PRO A 3 13.66 13.37 3.64
C PRO A 3 12.86 14.30 2.71
N ARG A 4 13.51 15.14 1.89
CA ARG A 4 12.84 16.12 1.00
C ARG A 4 13.22 16.03 -0.48
N GLY A 5 14.10 15.12 -0.89
CA GLY A 5 14.80 15.25 -2.19
C GLY A 5 14.93 14.01 -3.06
N GLY A 6 14.19 12.93 -2.79
CA GLY A 6 14.11 11.80 -3.72
C GLY A 6 13.06 12.04 -4.80
N ASP A 7 13.36 11.70 -6.05
CA ASP A 7 12.35 11.56 -7.10
C ASP A 7 11.34 10.48 -6.67
N ARG A 8 10.21 10.91 -6.09
CA ARG A 8 9.18 10.01 -5.56
C ARG A 8 8.59 9.13 -6.64
N GLU A 9 8.55 9.61 -7.88
CA GLU A 9 8.12 8.83 -9.03
C GLU A 9 9.12 7.68 -9.28
N GLN A 10 10.42 7.98 -9.26
CA GLN A 10 11.46 6.95 -9.38
C GLN A 10 11.44 5.96 -8.21
N GLN A 11 11.23 6.42 -6.98
CA GLN A 11 11.09 5.56 -5.81
C GLN A 11 9.85 4.68 -5.91
N ALA A 12 8.71 5.23 -6.32
CA ALA A 12 7.48 4.48 -6.51
C ALA A 12 7.65 3.37 -7.56
N ARG A 13 8.34 3.67 -8.67
CA ARG A 13 8.70 2.67 -9.69
C ARG A 13 9.61 1.58 -9.14
N TYR A 14 10.63 1.96 -8.36
CA TYR A 14 11.54 1.01 -7.72
C TYR A 14 10.81 0.06 -6.76
N PHE A 15 9.90 0.60 -5.94
CA PHE A 15 9.17 -0.19 -4.95
C PHE A 15 7.97 -0.95 -5.54
N ALA A 16 7.43 -0.57 -6.71
CA ALA A 16 6.23 -1.20 -7.27
C ALA A 16 6.27 -2.74 -7.32
N PRO A 17 7.29 -3.38 -7.90
CA PRO A 17 7.36 -4.84 -7.90
C PRO A 17 7.72 -5.43 -6.53
N ARG A 18 8.42 -4.66 -5.67
CA ARG A 18 8.91 -5.10 -4.36
C ARG A 18 7.84 -5.02 -3.26
N ALA A 19 6.90 -4.11 -3.42
CA ALA A 19 5.79 -3.89 -2.49
C ALA A 19 4.68 -4.94 -2.65
N VAL A 20 4.74 -5.77 -3.69
CA VAL A 20 3.75 -6.84 -3.91
C VAL A 20 3.99 -7.98 -2.94
N LEU A 21 2.96 -8.32 -2.15
CA LEU A 21 3.04 -9.50 -1.28
C LEU A 21 3.24 -10.75 -2.15
N ASP A 22 4.12 -11.62 -1.69
CA ASP A 22 4.52 -12.88 -2.34
C ASP A 22 5.17 -12.72 -3.73
N GLY A 23 5.49 -11.49 -4.15
CA GLY A 23 6.21 -11.22 -5.40
C GLY A 23 5.41 -11.53 -6.66
N ALA A 24 4.07 -11.54 -6.56
CA ALA A 24 3.20 -11.81 -7.69
C ALA A 24 3.41 -10.79 -8.83
N ALA A 25 3.42 -11.28 -10.08
CA ALA A 25 3.57 -10.41 -11.24
C ALA A 25 2.35 -9.49 -11.39
N LEU A 26 2.61 -8.20 -11.59
CA LEU A 26 1.59 -7.21 -11.92
C LEU A 26 1.33 -7.22 -13.43
N THR A 27 0.07 -6.98 -13.82
CA THR A 27 -0.22 -6.56 -15.20
C THR A 27 0.21 -5.11 -15.41
N ASP A 28 0.40 -4.66 -16.66
CA ASP A 28 0.73 -3.26 -16.97
C ASP A 28 -0.24 -2.25 -16.31
N ALA A 29 -1.52 -2.60 -16.25
CA ALA A 29 -2.54 -1.76 -15.63
C ALA A 29 -2.41 -1.72 -14.10
N GLN A 30 -2.04 -2.83 -13.47
CA GLN A 30 -1.75 -2.88 -12.04
C GLN A 30 -0.43 -2.18 -11.72
N GLU A 31 0.58 -2.28 -12.59
CA GLU A 31 1.87 -1.62 -12.39
C GLU A 31 1.72 -0.09 -12.39
N GLN A 32 0.99 0.47 -13.37
CA GLN A 32 0.66 1.90 -13.37
C GLN A 32 -0.11 2.32 -12.12
N LEU A 33 -1.05 1.48 -11.67
CA LEU A 33 -1.81 1.74 -10.46
C LEU A 33 -0.92 1.66 -9.20
N ALA A 34 0.01 0.71 -9.16
CA ALA A 34 0.97 0.52 -8.08
C ALA A 34 1.90 1.73 -7.96
N TRP A 35 2.40 2.27 -9.07
CA TRP A 35 3.21 3.48 -9.09
C TRP A 35 2.46 4.66 -8.46
N ALA A 36 1.24 4.92 -8.93
CA ALA A 36 0.43 6.01 -8.42
C ALA A 36 0.12 5.86 -6.92
N VAL A 37 -0.18 4.63 -6.47
CA VAL A 37 -0.42 4.33 -5.05
C VAL A 37 0.85 4.59 -4.22
N LEU A 38 2.00 4.07 -4.67
CA LEU A 38 3.24 4.17 -3.93
C LEU A 38 3.80 5.59 -3.87
N GLU A 39 3.59 6.38 -4.91
CA GLU A 39 3.94 7.81 -4.89
C GLU A 39 3.19 8.53 -3.76
N VAL A 40 1.89 8.23 -3.59
CA VAL A 40 1.07 8.80 -2.51
C VAL A 40 1.46 8.26 -1.13
N VAL A 41 1.78 6.97 -1.03
CA VAL A 41 2.31 6.36 0.20
C VAL A 41 3.59 7.07 0.65
N LEU A 42 4.54 7.27 -0.27
CA LEU A 42 5.79 7.98 -0.02
C LEU A 42 5.55 9.46 0.32
N LEU A 43 4.59 10.11 -0.35
CA LEU A 43 4.19 11.48 -0.05
C LEU A 43 3.59 11.61 1.36
N ALA A 44 2.84 10.63 1.81
CA ALA A 44 2.28 10.56 3.16
C ALA A 44 3.31 10.18 4.24
N GLY A 45 4.57 9.92 3.86
CA GLY A 45 5.64 9.53 4.77
C GLY A 45 5.50 8.09 5.30
N LEU A 46 4.68 7.27 4.66
CA LEU A 46 4.53 5.86 5.00
C LEU A 46 5.57 5.03 4.26
N PRO A 47 6.20 4.03 4.91
CA PRO A 47 7.16 3.17 4.23
C PRO A 47 6.42 2.18 3.32
N PRO A 48 6.82 2.04 2.04
CA PRO A 48 6.43 0.89 1.24
C PRO A 48 6.94 -0.40 1.88
N TYR A 49 6.18 -1.48 1.75
CA TYR A 49 6.70 -2.82 1.99
C TYR A 49 7.80 -3.13 0.95
N ASP A 50 8.77 -3.95 1.36
CA ASP A 50 9.84 -4.43 0.47
C ASP A 50 10.04 -5.93 0.70
N ILE A 51 9.71 -6.74 -0.31
CA ILE A 51 9.84 -8.20 -0.27
C ILE A 51 11.27 -8.67 -0.03
N GLU A 52 12.29 -7.92 -0.46
CA GLU A 52 13.67 -8.30 -0.20
C GLU A 52 14.03 -8.02 1.26
N ALA A 53 13.62 -6.88 1.81
CA ALA A 53 13.81 -6.59 3.23
C ALA A 53 13.00 -7.54 4.12
N ALA A 54 11.83 -7.97 3.66
CA ALA A 54 11.02 -8.99 4.30
C ALA A 54 11.74 -10.34 4.39
N ALA A 55 12.50 -10.74 3.36
CA ALA A 55 13.34 -11.94 3.41
C ALA A 55 14.42 -11.86 4.52
N ASP A 56 14.83 -10.65 4.89
CA ASP A 56 15.74 -10.36 6.00
C ASP A 56 15.00 -10.10 7.35
N GLY A 57 13.69 -10.40 7.42
CA GLY A 57 12.87 -10.25 8.62
C GLY A 57 12.30 -8.85 8.86
N GLN A 58 12.40 -7.94 7.89
CA GLN A 58 11.82 -6.60 7.94
C GLN A 58 10.47 -6.53 7.21
N GLU A 59 9.54 -7.40 7.61
CA GLU A 59 8.21 -7.53 7.02
C GLU A 59 7.26 -6.40 7.51
N THR A 60 7.55 -5.12 7.25
CA THR A 60 6.68 -4.01 7.65
C THR A 60 6.55 -2.95 6.57
N GLY A 61 5.35 -2.37 6.42
CA GLY A 61 5.10 -1.28 5.48
C GLY A 61 3.81 -1.44 4.71
N VAL A 62 3.58 -0.55 3.74
CA VAL A 62 2.40 -0.61 2.86
C VAL A 62 2.65 -1.60 1.73
N ALA A 63 1.91 -2.70 1.74
CA ALA A 63 2.01 -3.76 0.76
C ALA A 63 0.83 -3.74 -0.24
N LEU A 64 1.08 -4.30 -1.42
CA LEU A 64 0.15 -4.40 -2.53
C LEU A 64 -0.24 -5.86 -2.75
N VAL A 65 -1.55 -6.12 -2.88
CA VAL A 65 -2.08 -7.45 -3.18
C VAL A 65 -2.88 -7.40 -4.49
N PRO A 66 -2.41 -8.05 -5.55
CA PRO A 66 -3.13 -8.20 -6.81
C PRO A 66 -4.40 -9.04 -6.62
N GLU A 67 -5.58 -8.45 -6.85
CA GLU A 67 -6.86 -9.16 -6.69
C GLU A 67 -7.49 -9.54 -8.04
N SER A 68 -7.29 -8.71 -9.07
CA SER A 68 -7.71 -8.98 -10.45
C SER A 68 -6.97 -8.05 -11.40
N ARG A 69 -7.10 -8.23 -12.73
CA ARG A 69 -6.31 -7.53 -13.77
C ARG A 69 -6.16 -6.00 -13.65
N ARG A 70 -7.02 -5.32 -12.89
CA ARG A 70 -7.00 -3.85 -12.70
C ARG A 70 -7.22 -3.39 -11.26
N ARG A 71 -7.12 -4.28 -10.28
CA ARG A 71 -7.39 -3.97 -8.87
C ARG A 71 -6.22 -4.34 -8.00
N LEU A 72 -5.92 -3.47 -7.04
CA LEU A 72 -4.90 -3.66 -6.02
C LEU A 72 -5.53 -3.42 -4.65
N ARG A 73 -5.43 -4.41 -3.76
CA ARG A 73 -5.65 -4.17 -2.35
C ARG A 73 -4.37 -3.57 -1.77
N VAL A 74 -4.51 -2.49 -1.02
CA VAL A 74 -3.41 -1.79 -0.37
C VAL A 74 -3.56 -2.03 1.12
N GLN A 75 -2.60 -2.72 1.74
CA GLN A 75 -2.71 -3.12 3.14
C GLN A 75 -1.47 -2.74 3.92
N TRP A 76 -1.64 -2.46 5.20
CA TRP A 76 -0.52 -2.35 6.12
C TRP A 76 -0.02 -3.74 6.50
N GLN A 77 1.25 -4.02 6.26
CA GLN A 77 1.94 -5.19 6.79
C GLN A 77 2.54 -4.82 8.14
N GLN A 78 2.04 -5.45 9.20
CA GLN A 78 2.58 -5.29 10.55
C GLN A 78 3.90 -6.03 10.69
N ALA A 79 4.84 -5.39 11.37
CA ALA A 79 6.12 -6.00 11.69
C ALA A 79 5.93 -7.31 12.48
N PRO A 80 6.80 -8.33 12.30
CA PRO A 80 6.64 -9.63 12.95
C PRO A 80 6.53 -9.56 14.48
N GLN A 81 7.12 -8.54 15.11
CA GLN A 81 7.06 -8.34 16.56
C GLN A 81 5.65 -8.04 17.06
N ALA A 82 4.75 -7.55 16.19
CA ALA A 82 3.34 -7.36 16.53
C ALA A 82 2.66 -8.70 16.89
N ARG A 83 3.16 -9.84 16.39
CA ARG A 83 2.63 -11.18 16.73
C ARG A 83 2.78 -11.54 18.22
N CYS A 84 3.62 -10.82 18.96
CA CYS A 84 3.75 -10.97 20.40
C CYS A 84 2.69 -10.18 21.21
N LEU A 85 1.91 -9.32 20.55
CA LEU A 85 0.83 -8.56 21.18
C LEU A 85 -0.46 -9.40 21.25
N PRO A 86 -1.40 -9.05 22.15
CA PRO A 86 -2.74 -9.63 22.14
C PRO A 86 -3.42 -9.44 20.77
N SER A 87 -4.10 -10.46 20.27
CA SER A 87 -4.72 -10.44 18.94
C SER A 87 -5.68 -9.27 18.75
N GLU A 88 -6.47 -8.93 19.77
CA GLU A 88 -7.37 -7.78 19.75
C GLU A 88 -6.65 -6.45 19.49
N LEU A 89 -5.43 -6.29 20.04
CA LEU A 89 -4.62 -5.09 19.81
C LEU A 89 -4.08 -5.06 18.37
N CYS A 90 -3.63 -6.21 17.85
CA CYS A 90 -3.20 -6.33 16.46
C CYS A 90 -4.33 -5.99 15.48
N ASP A 91 -5.53 -6.49 15.75
CA ASP A 91 -6.72 -6.27 14.93
C ASP A 91 -7.11 -4.78 14.92
N VAL A 92 -7.11 -4.13 16.09
CA VAL A 92 -7.40 -2.69 16.21
C VAL A 92 -6.33 -1.87 15.49
N GLN A 93 -5.05 -2.20 15.65
CA GLN A 93 -3.96 -1.53 14.94
C GLN A 93 -4.10 -1.70 13.42
N GLN A 94 -4.42 -2.91 12.95
CA GLN A 94 -4.62 -3.20 11.54
C GLN A 94 -5.79 -2.40 10.97
N ALA A 95 -6.92 -2.38 11.68
CA ALA A 95 -8.10 -1.63 11.27
C ALA A 95 -7.83 -0.12 11.20
N ALA A 96 -7.12 0.43 12.19
CA ALA A 96 -6.73 1.83 12.21
C ALA A 96 -5.82 2.19 11.01
N MET A 97 -4.83 1.34 10.72
CA MET A 97 -3.93 1.55 9.58
C MET A 97 -4.65 1.45 8.25
N ASN A 98 -5.53 0.46 8.08
CA ASN A 98 -6.35 0.30 6.87
C ASN A 98 -7.29 1.52 6.66
N GLN A 99 -7.87 2.04 7.74
CA GLN A 99 -8.70 3.25 7.69
C GLN A 99 -7.87 4.49 7.31
N ALA A 100 -6.67 4.64 7.86
CA ALA A 100 -5.75 5.72 7.50
C ALA A 100 -5.36 5.65 6.02
N LEU A 101 -4.99 4.47 5.52
CA LEU A 101 -4.67 4.24 4.11
C LEU A 101 -5.84 4.59 3.20
N ARG A 102 -7.07 4.16 3.57
CA ARG A 102 -8.28 4.52 2.82
C ARG A 102 -8.45 6.04 2.76
N ALA A 103 -8.33 6.75 3.88
CA ALA A 103 -8.48 8.19 3.93
C ALA A 103 -7.43 8.92 3.06
N ILE A 104 -6.16 8.50 3.14
CA ILE A 104 -5.07 9.04 2.32
C ILE A 104 -5.38 8.84 0.83
N LEU A 105 -5.67 7.60 0.42
CA LEU A 105 -5.93 7.29 -0.99
C LEU A 105 -7.18 8.02 -1.52
N SER A 106 -8.24 8.12 -0.74
CA SER A 106 -9.43 8.91 -1.11
C SER A 106 -9.13 10.40 -1.27
N ALA A 107 -8.33 10.99 -0.37
CA ALA A 107 -7.90 12.39 -0.49
C ALA A 107 -7.09 12.65 -1.77
N HIS A 108 -6.37 11.63 -2.24
CA HIS A 108 -5.61 11.65 -3.50
C HIS A 108 -6.41 11.12 -4.70
N ARG A 109 -7.76 11.15 -4.64
CA ARG A 109 -8.66 10.85 -5.77
C ARG A 109 -8.56 9.43 -6.31
N PHE A 110 -8.15 8.46 -5.49
CA PHE A 110 -8.32 7.06 -5.84
C PHE A 110 -9.78 6.64 -5.69
N GLN A 111 -10.27 5.88 -6.67
CA GLN A 111 -11.53 5.16 -6.54
C GLN A 111 -11.28 3.90 -5.72
N ILE A 112 -11.91 3.82 -4.56
CA ILE A 112 -11.79 2.68 -3.63
C ILE A 112 -13.14 1.98 -3.58
N ALA A 113 -13.14 0.64 -3.60
CA ALA A 113 -14.37 -0.12 -3.42
C ALA A 113 -14.97 0.10 -2.02
N ASP A 114 -16.29 0.06 -1.95
CA ASP A 114 -17.01 0.02 -0.68
C ASP A 114 -16.69 -1.29 0.04
N ALA A 115 -16.26 -1.17 1.29
CA ALA A 115 -15.98 -2.29 2.17
C ALA A 115 -16.20 -1.83 3.63
N PRO A 116 -16.39 -2.76 4.57
CA PRO A 116 -16.47 -2.45 5.99
C PRO A 116 -15.30 -1.60 6.50
N LEU A 117 -15.57 -0.78 7.51
CA LEU A 117 -14.53 0.00 8.21
C LEU A 117 -13.52 -0.96 8.83
N GLY A 118 -12.23 -0.63 8.67
CA GLY A 118 -11.12 -1.45 9.14
C GLY A 118 -10.60 -2.45 8.11
N GLU A 119 -11.30 -2.70 7.01
CA GLU A 119 -10.77 -3.52 5.91
C GLU A 119 -9.80 -2.73 5.02
N ALA A 120 -8.78 -3.44 4.53
CA ALA A 120 -7.77 -2.88 3.65
C ALA A 120 -8.41 -2.31 2.36
N PRO A 121 -8.09 -1.06 1.97
CA PRO A 121 -8.67 -0.44 0.79
C PRO A 121 -8.37 -1.21 -0.48
N LEU A 122 -9.42 -1.50 -1.26
CA LEU A 122 -9.33 -2.07 -2.60
C LEU A 122 -9.41 -0.94 -3.64
N VAL A 123 -8.28 -0.61 -4.24
CA VAL A 123 -8.14 0.46 -5.24
C VAL A 123 -8.53 -0.06 -6.63
N LEU A 124 -9.41 0.68 -7.29
CA LEU A 124 -9.97 0.36 -8.61
C LEU A 124 -9.34 1.18 -9.74
N GLY A 125 -8.70 2.30 -9.40
CA GLY A 125 -8.14 3.27 -10.35
C GLY A 125 -8.14 4.68 -9.77
N LEU A 126 -7.82 5.66 -10.61
CA LEU A 126 -8.01 7.08 -10.30
C LEU A 126 -9.42 7.51 -10.72
N THR A 127 -10.06 8.38 -9.94
CA THR A 127 -11.29 9.03 -10.38
C THR A 127 -10.99 9.85 -11.62
N ARG A 128 -11.68 9.57 -12.73
CA ARG A 128 -11.62 10.47 -13.90
C ARG A 128 -12.18 11.82 -13.47
N SER A 129 -11.33 12.83 -13.30
CA SER A 129 -11.82 14.19 -13.29
C SER A 129 -12.45 14.44 -14.66
N GLY A 130 -13.76 14.57 -14.70
CA GLY A 130 -14.44 15.12 -15.87
C GLY A 130 -13.88 16.52 -16.12
N ARG A 131 -13.17 16.66 -17.23
CA ARG A 131 -12.97 17.92 -17.93
C ARG A 131 -13.31 17.67 -19.39
#